data_AF-A0A3D3DPF5-F1
#
_entry.id   AF-A0A3D3DPF5-F1
#
_cell.length_a   1.000
_cell.length_b   1.000
_cell.length_c   1.000
_cell.angle_alpha   90.00
_cell.angle_beta   90.00
_cell.angle_gamma   90.00
#
_symmetry.space_group_name_H-M   'P 1'
#
loop_
_entity.id
_entity.type
_entity.pdbx_description
1 polymer ?
#
loop_
_entity_poly.entity_id
_entity_poly.type
_entity_poly.pdbx_seq_one_letter_code
_entity_poly.pdbx_strand_id
1 'polypeptide(L)'
;MNANWNYPTSVRVGESRLSELGMCCLELNMRNPLLVTDPGLAELPIVKEAQSACASEGLNCSVFSDVQPNPTGTNVEQGVGVFREGGHDGVIAFGGGSALDAGKAIALMAGQTISIWDLEDVGDNWTRADSEGIAPVVAVPTTAGTGSEVGRVSVILD
;
A
#
# COMPACT_ATOMS: atom_id res chain seq x y z
N MET A 1 2.66 -35.77 -8.28
CA MET A 1 2.07 -34.54 -8.84
C MET A 1 3.12 -33.46 -8.68
N ASN A 2 3.54 -32.82 -9.76
CA ASN A 2 4.56 -31.77 -9.73
C ASN A 2 3.87 -30.44 -10.03
N ALA A 3 4.08 -29.44 -9.18
CA ALA A 3 3.54 -28.11 -9.35
C ALA A 3 4.65 -27.08 -9.14
N ASN A 4 4.67 -26.05 -9.98
CA ASN A 4 5.52 -24.89 -9.80
C ASN A 4 4.70 -23.81 -9.09
N TRP A 5 5.28 -23.23 -8.04
CA TRP A 5 4.68 -22.14 -7.28
C TRP A 5 5.60 -20.93 -7.36
N ASN A 6 5.09 -19.80 -7.86
CA ASN A 6 5.84 -18.55 -7.95
C ASN A 6 5.14 -17.48 -7.12
N TYR A 7 5.88 -16.80 -6.25
CA TYR A 7 5.48 -15.54 -5.62
C TYR A 7 6.35 -14.43 -6.22
N PRO A 8 5.83 -13.62 -7.17
CA PRO A 8 6.63 -12.60 -7.85
C PRO A 8 6.97 -11.39 -6.94
N THR A 9 6.45 -11.36 -5.71
CA THR A 9 6.72 -10.32 -4.72
C THR A 9 8.07 -10.54 -4.04
N SER A 10 8.95 -9.54 -4.09
CA SER A 10 10.18 -9.53 -3.30
C SER A 10 9.86 -9.36 -1.81
N VAL A 11 10.40 -10.22 -0.95
CA VAL A 11 10.14 -10.19 0.49
C VAL A 11 11.45 -10.05 1.26
N ARG A 12 11.52 -9.04 2.14
CA ARG A 12 12.63 -8.84 3.07
C ARG A 12 12.15 -9.13 4.49
N VAL A 13 12.75 -10.13 5.16
CA VAL A 13 12.35 -10.56 6.50
C VAL A 13 13.55 -10.54 7.43
N GLY A 14 13.33 -10.11 8.67
CA GLY A 14 14.34 -10.07 9.72
C GLY A 14 14.14 -8.87 10.64
N GLU A 15 14.86 -8.87 11.74
CA GLU A 15 14.92 -7.72 12.64
C GLU A 15 15.52 -6.50 11.91
N SER A 16 15.03 -5.31 12.25
CA SER A 16 15.55 -4.01 11.78
C SER A 16 15.51 -3.76 10.27
N ARG A 17 14.83 -4.60 9.49
CA ARG A 17 14.68 -4.42 8.03
C ARG A 17 13.89 -3.17 7.63
N LEU A 18 13.15 -2.56 8.57
CA LEU A 18 12.46 -1.28 8.36
C LEU A 18 13.42 -0.15 7.94
N SER A 19 14.68 -0.21 8.39
CA SER A 19 15.73 0.75 7.99
C SER A 19 16.00 0.77 6.49
N GLU A 20 15.58 -0.27 5.75
CA GLU A 20 15.77 -0.37 4.31
C GLU A 20 14.58 0.15 3.49
N LEU A 21 13.53 0.64 4.15
CA LEU A 21 12.28 1.03 3.52
C LEU A 21 12.49 2.04 2.39
N GLY A 22 13.34 3.04 2.59
CA GLY A 22 13.66 4.03 1.55
C GLY A 22 14.30 3.39 0.31
N MET A 23 15.22 2.43 0.49
CA MET A 23 15.83 1.70 -0.62
C MET A 23 14.80 0.86 -1.40
N CYS A 24 13.88 0.20 -0.70
CA CYS A 24 12.79 -0.55 -1.33
C CYS A 24 11.91 0.36 -2.20
N CYS A 25 11.63 1.59 -1.74
CA CYS A 25 10.87 2.57 -2.52
C CYS A 25 11.64 3.02 -3.77
N LEU A 26 12.95 3.27 -3.65
CA LEU A 26 13.81 3.62 -4.78
C LEU A 26 13.92 2.52 -5.83
N GLU A 27 13.99 1.25 -5.42
CA GLU A 27 13.98 0.09 -6.33
C GLU A 27 12.71 0.02 -7.20
N LEU A 28 11.62 0.62 -6.72
CA LEU A 28 10.35 0.76 -7.43
C LEU A 28 10.18 2.13 -8.11
N ASN A 29 11.24 2.93 -8.17
CA ASN A 29 11.29 4.29 -8.74
C ASN A 29 10.41 5.33 -8.03
N MET A 30 10.03 5.11 -6.77
CA MET A 30 9.31 6.10 -5.98
C MET A 30 10.25 7.24 -5.54
N ARG A 31 9.73 8.47 -5.46
CA ARG A 31 10.40 9.68 -4.94
C ARG A 31 9.57 10.38 -3.86
N ASN A 32 8.25 10.28 -3.94
CA ASN A 32 7.31 10.92 -3.04
C ASN A 32 6.24 9.91 -2.60
N PRO A 33 6.59 8.84 -1.87
CA PRO A 33 5.62 7.83 -1.47
C PRO A 33 4.61 8.38 -0.44
N LEU A 34 3.37 7.90 -0.53
CA LEU A 34 2.34 8.09 0.51
C LEU A 34 2.35 6.89 1.46
N LEU A 35 2.66 7.11 2.74
CA LEU A 35 2.52 6.11 3.79
C LEU A 35 1.06 6.06 4.26
N VAL A 36 0.42 4.91 4.06
CA VAL A 36 -0.98 4.65 4.42
C VAL A 36 -1.01 3.78 5.67
N THR A 37 -1.65 4.26 6.74
CA THR A 37 -1.71 3.56 8.03
C THR A 37 -3.00 3.89 8.79
N ASP A 38 -3.18 3.29 9.97
CA ASP A 38 -4.30 3.58 10.87
C ASP A 38 -3.95 4.67 11.91
N PRO A 39 -4.94 5.35 12.54
CA PRO A 39 -4.68 6.43 13.47
C PRO A 39 -3.91 5.98 14.71
N GLY A 40 -4.04 4.71 15.10
CA GLY A 40 -3.38 4.15 16.26
C GLY A 40 -1.88 3.99 16.04
N LEU A 41 -1.48 3.52 14.85
CA LEU A 41 -0.06 3.39 14.47
C LEU A 41 0.59 4.73 14.15
N ALA A 42 -0.14 5.69 13.57
CA ALA A 42 0.39 6.98 13.13
C ALA A 42 1.15 7.75 14.23
N GLU A 43 0.69 7.64 15.48
CA GLU A 43 1.31 8.30 16.63
C GLU A 43 2.51 7.54 17.22
N LEU A 44 2.73 6.29 16.81
CA LEU A 44 3.79 5.45 17.35
C LEU A 44 5.17 5.77 16.74
N PRO A 45 6.26 5.54 17.50
CA PRO A 45 7.62 5.76 17.00
C PRO A 45 7.95 5.02 15.70
N ILE A 46 7.33 3.87 15.45
CA ILE A 46 7.61 3.03 14.29
C ILE A 46 7.24 3.72 12.95
N VAL A 47 6.20 4.55 12.92
CA VAL A 47 5.84 5.31 11.71
C VAL A 47 6.84 6.44 11.48
N LYS A 48 7.32 7.08 12.55
CA LYS A 48 8.39 8.09 12.48
C LYS A 48 9.72 7.49 12.03
N GLU A 49 10.03 6.28 12.46
CA GLU A 49 11.18 5.51 11.98
C GLU A 49 11.04 5.21 10.49
N ALA A 50 9.86 4.78 10.03
CA ALA A 50 9.59 4.54 8.61
C ALA A 50 9.77 5.81 7.75
N GLN A 51 9.24 6.95 8.20
CA GLN A 51 9.45 8.24 7.53
C GLN A 51 10.93 8.64 7.53
N SER A 52 11.64 8.40 8.65
CA SER A 52 13.07 8.71 8.76
C SER A 52 13.92 7.85 7.81
N ALA A 53 13.60 6.56 7.67
CA ALA A 53 14.24 5.65 6.72
C ALA A 53 13.97 6.06 5.26
N CYS A 54 12.82 6.65 4.97
CA CYS A 54 12.57 7.25 3.65
C CYS A 54 13.38 8.54 3.45
N ALA A 55 13.41 9.41 4.46
CA ALA A 55 14.10 10.69 4.41
C ALA A 55 15.63 10.54 4.29
N SER A 56 16.23 9.49 4.89
CA SER A 56 17.66 9.20 4.74
C SER A 56 18.07 8.87 3.30
N GLU A 57 17.13 8.38 2.49
CA GLU A 57 17.30 8.12 1.07
C GLU A 57 16.85 9.30 0.18
N GLY A 58 16.49 10.43 0.79
CA GLY A 58 16.05 11.64 0.10
C GLY A 58 14.61 11.60 -0.43
N LEU A 59 13.77 10.70 0.09
CA LEU A 59 12.36 10.60 -0.27
C LEU A 59 11.49 11.51 0.60
N ASN A 60 10.46 12.10 0.00
CA ASN A 60 9.42 12.82 0.75
C ASN A 60 8.27 11.88 1.10
N CYS A 61 8.19 11.44 2.35
CA CYS A 61 7.21 10.44 2.80
C CYS A 61 6.14 11.11 3.68
N SER A 62 4.99 11.41 3.06
CA SER A 62 3.82 11.94 3.77
C SER A 62 2.95 10.81 4.30
N VAL A 63 2.10 11.08 5.30
CA VAL A 63 1.27 10.07 5.96
C VAL A 63 -0.21 10.37 5.73
N PHE A 64 -0.95 9.35 5.31
CA PHE A 64 -2.40 9.26 5.40
C PHE A 64 -2.75 8.22 6.46
N SER A 65 -3.35 8.66 7.57
CA SER A 65 -3.58 7.82 8.76
C SER A 65 -5.05 7.51 9.02
N ASP A 66 -5.99 7.92 8.16
CA ASP A 66 -7.43 7.76 8.43
C ASP A 66 -7.98 6.41 7.95
N VAL A 67 -7.15 5.35 7.97
CA VAL A 67 -7.61 3.99 7.66
C VAL A 67 -8.33 3.40 8.85
N GLN A 68 -9.61 3.11 8.65
CA GLN A 68 -10.46 2.45 9.65
C GLN A 68 -10.35 0.92 9.55
N PRO A 69 -10.63 0.18 10.65
CA PRO A 69 -10.81 -1.26 10.58
C PRO A 69 -11.91 -1.64 9.58
N ASN A 70 -11.62 -2.64 8.73
CA ASN A 70 -12.46 -3.00 7.58
C ASN A 70 -12.72 -1.80 6.66
N PRO A 71 -11.70 -1.36 5.90
CA PRO A 71 -11.75 -0.11 5.15
C PRO A 71 -12.90 -0.10 4.14
N THR A 72 -13.53 1.06 3.98
CA THR A 72 -14.65 1.26 3.05
C THR A 72 -14.21 1.85 1.71
N GLY A 73 -15.07 1.82 0.70
CA GLY A 73 -14.83 2.54 -0.56
C GLY A 73 -14.53 4.03 -0.33
N THR A 74 -15.24 4.67 0.61
CA THR A 74 -14.98 6.07 0.99
C THR A 74 -13.58 6.26 1.58
N ASN A 75 -13.07 5.34 2.40
CA ASN A 75 -11.69 5.43 2.91
C ASN A 75 -10.66 5.37 1.77
N VAL A 76 -10.92 4.53 0.76
CA VAL A 76 -10.05 4.45 -0.42
C VAL A 76 -10.11 5.74 -1.23
N GLU A 77 -11.31 6.27 -1.50
CA GLU A 77 -11.49 7.53 -2.24
C GLU A 77 -10.78 8.71 -1.57
N GLN A 78 -10.88 8.82 -0.25
CA GLN A 78 -10.17 9.84 0.53
C GLN A 78 -8.65 9.69 0.40
N GLY A 79 -8.14 8.47 0.55
CA GLY A 79 -6.72 8.17 0.38
C GLY A 79 -6.21 8.46 -1.04
N VAL A 80 -7.02 8.16 -2.06
CA VAL A 80 -6.72 8.51 -3.47
C VAL A 80 -6.70 10.02 -3.68
N GLY A 81 -7.61 10.76 -3.04
CA GLY A 81 -7.59 12.23 -3.02
C GLY A 81 -6.27 12.76 -2.49
N VAL A 82 -5.85 12.31 -1.30
CA VAL A 82 -4.57 12.69 -0.69
C VAL A 82 -3.39 12.29 -1.59
N PHE A 83 -3.42 11.08 -2.16
CA PHE A 83 -2.39 10.60 -3.09
C PHE A 83 -2.19 11.56 -4.27
N ARG A 84 -3.30 11.96 -4.91
CA ARG A 84 -3.28 12.83 -6.09
C ARG A 84 -2.90 14.27 -5.75
N GLU A 85 -3.51 14.84 -4.71
CA GLU A 85 -3.26 16.22 -4.26
C GLU A 85 -1.81 16.42 -3.79
N GLY A 86 -1.25 15.41 -3.12
CA GLY A 86 0.13 15.41 -2.65
C GLY A 86 1.17 15.09 -3.74
N GLY A 87 0.73 14.77 -4.97
CA GLY A 87 1.62 14.40 -6.07
C GLY A 87 2.44 13.15 -5.77
N HIS A 88 1.84 12.17 -5.11
CA HIS A 88 2.52 10.94 -4.70
C HIS A 88 2.74 10.00 -5.90
N ASP A 89 3.81 9.20 -5.84
CA ASP A 89 4.23 8.32 -6.94
C ASP A 89 4.35 6.84 -6.53
N GLY A 90 3.93 6.51 -5.31
CA GLY A 90 3.91 5.16 -4.78
C GLY A 90 3.25 5.13 -3.41
N VAL A 91 2.90 3.93 -2.95
CA VAL A 91 2.26 3.73 -1.65
C VAL A 91 3.14 2.86 -0.77
N ILE A 92 3.31 3.28 0.48
CA ILE A 92 3.80 2.43 1.57
C ILE A 92 2.59 2.01 2.39
N ALA A 93 2.13 0.77 2.24
CA ALA A 93 1.02 0.25 3.03
C ALA A 93 1.56 -0.27 4.37
N PHE A 94 1.27 0.41 5.47
CA PHE A 94 1.92 0.20 6.76
C PHE A 94 0.90 -0.14 7.85
N GLY A 95 0.90 -1.38 8.34
CA GLY A 95 0.04 -1.77 9.45
C GLY A 95 -0.46 -3.22 9.40
N GLY A 96 -1.62 -3.46 10.00
CA GLY A 96 -2.33 -4.74 9.89
C GLY A 96 -3.11 -4.86 8.57
N GLY A 97 -3.89 -5.93 8.44
CA GLY A 97 -4.62 -6.24 7.19
C GLY A 97 -5.45 -5.07 6.61
N SER A 98 -6.12 -4.29 7.46
CA SER A 98 -6.91 -3.13 7.02
C SER A 98 -6.07 -2.04 6.36
N ALA A 99 -4.91 -1.68 6.93
CA ALA A 99 -3.99 -0.71 6.34
C ALA A 99 -3.35 -1.25 5.05
N LEU A 100 -3.04 -2.55 5.01
CA LEU A 100 -2.51 -3.21 3.82
C LEU A 100 -3.51 -3.23 2.66
N ASP A 101 -4.77 -3.58 2.95
CA ASP A 101 -5.84 -3.63 1.95
C ASP A 101 -6.18 -2.22 1.44
N ALA A 102 -6.30 -1.24 2.33
CA ALA A 102 -6.54 0.15 1.96
C ALA A 102 -5.38 0.72 1.11
N GLY A 103 -4.13 0.51 1.53
CA GLY A 103 -2.96 0.99 0.78
C GLY A 103 -2.87 0.40 -0.63
N LYS A 104 -3.08 -0.91 -0.78
CA LYS A 104 -3.16 -1.55 -2.10
C LYS A 104 -4.32 -1.02 -2.95
N ALA A 105 -5.49 -0.80 -2.35
CA ALA A 105 -6.64 -0.26 -3.06
C ALA A 105 -6.41 1.20 -3.52
N ILE A 106 -5.79 2.03 -2.68
CA ILE A 106 -5.38 3.40 -3.06
C ILE A 106 -4.40 3.35 -4.23
N ALA A 107 -3.39 2.48 -4.18
CA ALA A 107 -2.40 2.33 -5.25
C ALA A 107 -3.04 1.86 -6.57
N LEU A 108 -3.96 0.89 -6.50
CA LEU A 108 -4.75 0.41 -7.63
C LEU A 108 -5.56 1.55 -8.25
N MET A 109 -6.27 2.31 -7.42
CA MET A 109 -7.20 3.36 -7.84
C MET A 109 -6.54 4.69 -8.19
N ALA A 110 -5.26 4.88 -7.88
CA ALA A 110 -4.54 6.14 -8.04
C ALA A 110 -4.65 6.72 -9.47
N GLY A 111 -4.46 5.89 -10.50
CA GLY A 111 -4.60 6.27 -11.91
C GLY A 111 -5.94 5.94 -12.57
N GLN A 112 -6.89 5.34 -11.84
CA GLN A 112 -8.14 4.87 -12.44
C GLN A 112 -9.18 5.98 -12.56
N THR A 113 -10.03 5.86 -13.59
CA THR A 113 -11.18 6.73 -13.83
C THR A 113 -12.53 6.03 -13.62
N ILE A 114 -12.50 4.75 -13.22
CA ILE A 114 -13.67 3.92 -12.92
C ILE A 114 -13.89 3.83 -11.41
N SER A 115 -15.01 3.24 -10.98
CA SER A 115 -15.25 2.95 -9.56
C SER A 115 -14.37 1.80 -9.08
N ILE A 116 -14.02 1.75 -7.80
CA ILE A 116 -13.39 0.54 -7.23
C ILE A 116 -14.31 -0.67 -7.32
N TRP A 117 -15.63 -0.46 -7.26
CA TRP A 117 -16.65 -1.50 -7.40
C TRP A 117 -16.69 -2.11 -8.81
N ASP A 118 -16.20 -1.40 -9.81
CA ASP A 118 -16.02 -1.95 -11.16
C ASP A 118 -14.89 -2.99 -11.24
N LEU A 119 -14.03 -3.04 -10.21
CA LEU A 119 -12.86 -3.92 -10.09
C LEU A 119 -13.04 -5.01 -9.03
N GLU A 120 -14.26 -5.24 -8.53
CA GLU A 120 -14.55 -6.40 -7.67
C GLU A 120 -14.05 -7.70 -8.33
N ASP A 121 -13.56 -8.65 -7.53
CA ASP A 121 -12.99 -9.94 -7.99
C ASP A 121 -14.09 -10.90 -8.49
N VAL A 122 -14.78 -10.48 -9.55
CA VAL A 122 -15.85 -11.19 -10.26
C VAL A 122 -15.43 -11.32 -11.72
N GLY A 123 -15.33 -12.57 -12.19
CA GLY A 123 -14.96 -12.86 -13.58
C GLY A 123 -13.59 -12.27 -13.96
N ASP A 124 -13.57 -11.45 -14.99
CA ASP A 124 -12.39 -10.78 -15.54
C ASP A 124 -12.41 -9.26 -15.31
N ASN A 125 -13.16 -8.77 -14.31
CA ASN A 125 -13.23 -7.34 -13.97
C ASN A 125 -11.85 -6.69 -13.78
N TRP A 126 -10.84 -7.44 -13.33
CA TRP A 126 -9.46 -6.98 -13.22
C TRP A 126 -8.87 -6.46 -14.55
N THR A 127 -9.38 -6.90 -15.70
CA THR A 127 -8.96 -6.43 -17.04
C THR A 127 -9.46 -5.01 -17.35
N ARG A 128 -10.39 -4.49 -16.55
CA ARG A 128 -10.92 -3.12 -16.69
C ARG A 128 -9.99 -2.08 -16.06
N ALA A 129 -9.04 -2.50 -15.24
CA ALA A 129 -8.05 -1.61 -14.65
C ALA A 129 -7.04 -1.17 -15.71
N ASP A 130 -6.73 0.12 -15.75
CA ASP A 130 -5.56 0.62 -16.46
C ASP A 130 -4.31 0.21 -15.66
N SER A 131 -3.58 -0.78 -16.17
CA SER A 131 -2.37 -1.29 -15.52
C SER A 131 -1.25 -0.26 -15.43
N GLU A 132 -1.17 0.69 -16.36
CA GLU A 132 -0.14 1.74 -16.34
C GLU A 132 -0.42 2.79 -15.25
N GLY A 133 -1.69 2.91 -14.83
CA GLY A 133 -2.14 3.80 -13.76
C GLY A 133 -2.01 3.22 -12.34
N ILE A 134 -1.55 1.97 -12.19
CA ILE A 134 -1.38 1.33 -10.87
C ILE A 134 -0.07 1.81 -10.25
N ALA A 135 -0.16 2.48 -9.10
CA ALA A 135 1.03 2.94 -8.39
C ALA A 135 1.80 1.75 -7.78
N PRO A 136 3.14 1.82 -7.72
CA PRO A 136 3.93 0.80 -7.02
C PRO A 136 3.61 0.78 -5.52
N VAL A 137 3.79 -0.38 -4.88
CA VAL A 137 3.48 -0.59 -3.46
C VAL A 137 4.64 -1.25 -2.73
N VAL A 138 4.98 -0.71 -1.55
CA VAL A 138 5.77 -1.42 -0.53
C VAL A 138 4.87 -1.72 0.66
N ALA A 139 4.75 -2.98 1.05
CA ALA A 139 3.96 -3.40 2.20
C ALA A 139 4.85 -3.61 3.43
N VAL A 140 4.46 -3.02 4.56
CA VAL A 140 5.13 -3.16 5.86
C VAL A 140 4.12 -3.68 6.89
N PRO A 141 3.99 -5.00 7.06
CA PRO A 141 3.05 -5.58 8.00
C PRO A 141 3.49 -5.37 9.46
N THR A 142 2.57 -4.97 10.33
CA THR A 142 2.80 -4.87 11.79
C THR A 142 2.13 -5.98 12.59
N THR A 143 1.37 -6.85 11.92
CA THR A 143 0.67 -7.99 12.52
C THR A 143 1.08 -9.30 11.87
N ALA A 144 1.37 -10.33 12.67
CA ALA A 144 1.61 -11.68 12.18
C ALA A 144 0.29 -12.45 12.01
N GLY A 145 -0.43 -12.25 10.89
CA GLY A 145 -1.73 -12.88 10.71
C GLY A 145 -2.25 -12.92 9.27
N THR A 146 -2.58 -11.77 8.69
CA THR A 146 -3.44 -11.74 7.48
C THR A 146 -2.77 -12.23 6.20
N GLY A 147 -1.44 -12.06 6.06
CA GLY A 147 -0.75 -12.33 4.80
C GLY A 147 -1.15 -11.40 3.66
N SER A 148 -1.84 -10.29 3.94
CA SER A 148 -2.30 -9.34 2.92
C SER A 148 -1.13 -8.72 2.14
N GLU A 149 0.06 -8.65 2.75
CA GLU A 149 1.29 -8.17 2.13
C GLU A 149 1.79 -9.02 0.95
N VAL A 150 1.35 -10.29 0.85
CA VAL A 150 1.69 -11.18 -0.26
C VAL A 150 0.50 -11.46 -1.19
N GLY A 151 -0.72 -11.12 -0.77
CA GLY A 151 -1.95 -11.40 -1.53
C GLY A 151 -2.23 -10.37 -2.63
N ARG A 152 -2.81 -10.83 -3.75
CA ARG A 152 -3.28 -9.97 -4.86
C ARG A 152 -4.61 -9.23 -4.59
N VAL A 153 -5.23 -9.48 -3.44
CA VAL A 153 -6.61 -9.04 -3.12
C VAL A 153 -6.57 -7.99 -2.02
N SER A 154 -7.45 -7.00 -2.10
CA SER A 154 -7.81 -6.11 -0.99
C SER A 154 -9.27 -6.36 -0.62
N VAL A 155 -9.59 -6.45 0.68
CA VAL A 155 -10.97 -6.56 1.15
C VAL A 155 -11.48 -5.19 1.56
N ILE A 156 -12.41 -4.64 0.77
CA ILE A 156 -13.02 -3.32 0.97
C ILE A 156 -14.52 -3.52 1.19
N LEU A 157 -15.10 -2.80 2.17
CA LEU A 157 -16.54 -2.79 2.43
C LEU A 157 -17.25 -1.69 1.65
N ASP A 158 -18.43 -2.00 1.13
CA ASP A 158 -19.38 -1.03 0.56
C ASP A 158 -19.97 -0.14 1.67
#